data_AF-A0AAW0WL34-F1
#
_entry.id   AF-A0AAW0WL34-F1
#
_cell.length_a   1.000
_cell.length_b   1.000
_cell.length_c   1.000
_cell.angle_alpha   90.00
_cell.angle_beta   90.00
_cell.angle_gamma   90.00
#
_symmetry.space_group_name_H-M   'P 1'
#
loop_
_entity.id
_entity.type
_entity.pdbx_description
1 polymer ?
#
loop_
_entity_poly.entity_id
_entity_poly.type
_entity_poly.pdbx_seq_one_letter_code
_entity_poly.pdbx_strand_id
1 'polypeptide(L)'
;RYWNHPSHRDSEGLVLGVASSIPTHELFFEIDAHFLRRKKHRDLEAQLIQRATQFRAVQRRLLTKFKDKTPTPLTNLDNLLEGTYKQILQITDAINDNIKGLEEDSCQLSCVVRLVLELVRLQTAMPDHQYALLSAALSPVVHLS
;
A
#
# COMPACT_ATOMS: atom_id res chain seq x y z
N ARG A 1 -28.23 -57.97 -21.72
CA ARG A 1 -26.92 -58.03 -21.04
C ARG A 1 -25.86 -58.13 -22.12
N TYR A 2 -24.66 -57.58 -21.91
CA TYR A 2 -23.58 -57.32 -22.89
C TYR A 2 -23.78 -55.99 -23.64
N TRP A 3 -22.96 -54.93 -23.55
CA TRP A 3 -21.58 -54.78 -23.07
C TRP A 3 -21.38 -53.37 -22.47
N ASN A 4 -20.64 -53.27 -21.36
CA ASN A 4 -20.01 -52.02 -20.92
C ASN A 4 -18.90 -51.67 -21.91
N HIS A 5 -19.03 -50.56 -22.63
CA HIS A 5 -17.86 -49.90 -23.21
C HIS A 5 -17.19 -49.10 -22.09
N PRO A 6 -15.92 -49.36 -21.74
CA PRO A 6 -15.15 -48.35 -21.04
C PRO A 6 -14.92 -47.23 -22.06
N SER A 7 -15.51 -46.07 -21.79
CA SER A 7 -15.12 -44.84 -22.45
C SER A 7 -13.65 -44.59 -22.10
N HIS A 8 -12.75 -45.05 -22.97
CA HIS A 8 -11.35 -44.60 -22.99
C HIS A 8 -11.39 -43.12 -23.38
N ARG A 9 -11.68 -42.26 -22.40
CA ARG A 9 -11.27 -40.86 -22.47
C ARG A 9 -9.79 -40.87 -22.13
N ASP A 10 -8.98 -41.17 -23.13
CA ASP A 10 -7.65 -40.55 -23.20
C ASP A 10 -7.89 -39.06 -23.41
N SER A 11 -8.26 -38.38 -22.33
CA SER A 11 -8.18 -36.93 -22.27
C SER A 11 -6.69 -36.62 -22.16
N GLU A 12 -5.99 -36.61 -23.29
CA GLU A 12 -4.67 -35.97 -23.36
C GLU A 12 -4.85 -34.55 -22.83
N GLY A 13 -4.37 -34.32 -21.60
CA GLY A 13 -4.52 -33.04 -20.93
C GLY A 13 -3.79 -31.96 -21.71
N LEU A 14 -4.42 -30.79 -21.87
CA LEU A 14 -3.76 -29.62 -22.46
C LEU A 14 -2.59 -29.20 -21.56
N VAL A 15 -1.37 -29.28 -22.09
CA VAL A 15 -0.16 -28.78 -21.41
C VAL A 15 0.17 -27.39 -21.95
N LEU A 16 0.27 -26.42 -21.05
CA LEU A 16 0.68 -25.06 -21.36
C LEU A 16 2.12 -24.85 -20.89
N GLY A 17 2.93 -24.18 -21.72
CA GLY A 17 4.31 -23.83 -21.42
C GLY A 17 4.59 -22.37 -21.77
N VAL A 18 5.57 -21.78 -21.09
CA VAL A 18 5.99 -20.39 -21.29
C VAL A 18 7.46 -20.38 -21.68
N ALA A 19 7.78 -19.74 -22.81
CA ALA A 19 9.16 -19.60 -23.30
C ALA A 19 9.78 -18.22 -22.99
N SER A 20 8.99 -17.26 -22.52
CA SER A 20 9.47 -15.93 -22.15
C SER A 20 10.22 -15.95 -20.83
N SER A 21 11.11 -14.99 -20.60
CA SER A 21 11.71 -14.77 -19.28
C SER A 21 10.67 -14.30 -18.27
N ILE A 22 10.97 -14.49 -16.99
CA ILE A 22 10.18 -13.94 -15.88
C ILE A 22 10.32 -12.39 -15.91
N PRO A 23 9.22 -11.63 -15.76
CA PRO A 23 9.24 -10.16 -15.76
C PRO A 23 9.79 -9.61 -14.43
N THR A 24 11.10 -9.81 -14.21
CA THR A 24 11.76 -9.40 -12.95
C THR A 24 11.88 -7.89 -12.83
N HIS A 25 12.00 -7.18 -13.96
CA HIS A 25 12.11 -5.73 -13.97
C HIS A 25 10.81 -5.09 -13.48
N GLU A 26 9.67 -5.53 -14.00
CA GLU A 26 8.34 -5.07 -13.60
C GLU A 26 8.08 -5.40 -12.12
N LEU A 27 8.47 -6.60 -11.68
CA LEU A 27 8.37 -6.97 -10.27
C LEU A 27 9.14 -6.01 -9.36
N PHE A 28 10.41 -5.73 -9.65
CA PHE A 28 11.20 -4.83 -8.82
C PHE A 28 10.71 -3.39 -8.87
N PHE A 29 10.26 -2.93 -10.04
CA PHE A 29 9.68 -1.61 -10.19
C PHE A 29 8.44 -1.43 -9.30
N GLU A 30 7.51 -2.39 -9.30
CA GLU A 30 6.31 -2.33 -8.46
C GLU A 30 6.64 -2.48 -6.96
N ILE A 31 7.66 -3.27 -6.61
CA ILE A 31 8.15 -3.37 -5.22
C ILE A 31 8.64 -1.99 -4.74
N ASP A 32 9.46 -1.32 -5.54
CA ASP A 32 10.02 -0.02 -5.20
C ASP A 32 8.94 1.06 -5.11
N ALA A 33 7.99 1.08 -6.06
CA ALA A 33 6.85 2.00 -6.05
C ALA A 33 6.04 1.87 -4.75
N HIS A 34 5.60 0.65 -4.43
CA HIS A 34 4.85 0.36 -3.22
C HIS A 34 5.64 0.70 -1.95
N PHE A 35 6.94 0.36 -1.90
CA PHE A 35 7.81 0.69 -0.77
C PHE A 35 7.94 2.20 -0.56
N LEU A 36 8.24 2.95 -1.61
CA LEU A 36 8.40 4.40 -1.56
C LEU A 36 7.11 5.08 -1.10
N ARG A 37 5.95 4.58 -1.53
CA ARG A 37 4.67 5.13 -1.09
C ARG A 37 4.35 4.83 0.37
N ARG A 38 4.68 3.64 0.88
CA ARG A 38 4.59 3.34 2.32
C ARG A 38 5.51 4.23 3.14
N LYS A 39 6.72 4.49 2.65
CA LYS A 39 7.64 5.44 3.29
C LYS A 39 7.04 6.84 3.33
N LYS A 40 6.54 7.34 2.21
CA LYS A 40 5.86 8.65 2.13
C LYS A 40 4.67 8.74 3.08
N HIS A 41 3.88 7.67 3.23
CA HIS A 41 2.77 7.62 4.18
C HIS A 41 3.25 7.88 5.61
N ARG A 42 4.27 7.16 6.07
CA ARG A 42 4.85 7.33 7.42
C ARG A 42 5.42 8.73 7.62
N ASP A 43 6.06 9.29 6.59
CA ASP A 43 6.60 10.65 6.64
C ASP A 43 5.48 11.70 6.76
N LEU A 44 4.33 11.49 6.11
CA LEU A 44 3.15 12.35 6.24
C LEU A 44 2.50 12.22 7.63
N GLU A 45 2.39 11.01 8.18
CA GLU A 45 1.88 10.79 9.54
C GLU A 45 2.77 11.50 10.58
N ALA A 46 4.09 11.39 10.45
CA ALA A 46 5.02 12.08 11.33
C ALA A 46 4.86 13.60 11.26
N GLN A 47 4.69 14.16 10.06
CA GLN A 47 4.41 15.58 9.86
C GLN A 47 3.08 16.01 10.49
N LEU A 48 2.03 15.19 10.35
CA LEU A 48 0.73 15.44 10.96
C LEU A 48 0.85 15.51 12.49
N ILE A 49 1.55 14.56 13.12
CA ILE A 49 1.80 14.54 14.57
C ILE A 49 2.53 15.81 15.01
N GLN A 50 3.56 16.22 14.26
CA GLN A 50 4.31 17.43 14.56
C GLN A 50 3.41 18.67 14.50
N ARG A 51 2.60 18.82 13.45
CA ARG A 51 1.69 19.97 13.29
C ARG A 51 0.55 19.97 14.31
N ALA A 52 -0.03 18.81 14.62
CA ALA A 52 -1.04 18.68 15.66
C ALA A 52 -0.49 19.08 17.05
N THR A 53 0.75 18.71 17.34
CA THR A 53 1.43 19.11 18.59
C THR A 53 1.64 20.62 18.65
N GLN A 54 2.09 21.23 17.56
CA GLN A 54 2.25 22.68 17.45
C GLN A 54 0.91 23.42 17.61
N PHE A 55 -0.14 22.97 16.90
CA PHE A 55 -1.48 23.54 17.00
C PHE A 55 -1.98 23.53 18.46
N ARG A 56 -1.86 22.39 19.16
CA ARG A 56 -2.22 22.31 20.59
C ARG A 56 -1.39 23.23 21.47
N ALA A 57 -0.11 23.43 21.18
CA ALA A 57 0.73 24.36 21.94
C ALA A 57 0.28 25.81 21.77
N VAL A 58 -0.10 26.20 20.54
CA VAL A 58 -0.67 27.54 20.25
C VAL A 58 -2.01 27.71 20.98
N GLN A 59 -2.91 26.72 20.92
CA GLN A 59 -4.18 26.74 21.64
C GLN A 59 -3.99 26.94 23.15
N ARG A 60 -3.07 26.19 23.78
CA ARG A 60 -2.77 26.35 25.21
C ARG A 60 -2.28 27.76 25.52
N ARG A 61 -1.40 28.31 24.69
CA ARG A 61 -0.86 29.67 24.87
C ARG A 61 -1.95 30.74 24.74
N LEU A 62 -2.86 30.59 23.77
CA LEU A 62 -4.03 31.46 23.62
C LEU A 62 -4.91 31.41 24.87
N LEU A 63 -5.25 30.22 25.37
CA LEU A 63 -6.06 30.07 26.58
C LEU A 63 -5.42 30.72 27.81
N THR A 64 -4.11 30.61 27.98
CA THR A 64 -3.40 31.31 29.06
C THR A 64 -3.52 32.82 28.92
N LYS A 65 -3.33 33.36 27.70
CA LYS A 65 -3.43 34.81 27.47
C LYS A 65 -4.84 35.36 27.59
N PHE A 66 -5.87 34.59 27.24
CA PHE A 66 -7.26 34.97 27.49
C PHE A 66 -7.59 35.09 28.99
N LYS A 67 -6.85 34.40 29.86
CA LYS A 67 -7.00 34.50 31.32
C LYS A 67 -6.19 35.67 31.92
N ASP A 68 -5.21 36.22 31.21
CA ASP A 68 -4.44 37.38 31.66
C ASP A 68 -5.29 38.64 31.61
N LYS A 69 -5.30 39.42 32.70
CA LYS A 69 -6.07 40.67 32.81
C LYS A 69 -5.46 41.83 32.02
N THR A 70 -4.27 41.66 31.44
CA THR A 70 -3.51 42.69 30.73
C THR A 70 -3.64 42.51 29.20
N PRO A 71 -4.16 43.51 28.47
CA PRO A 71 -4.43 43.40 27.03
C PRO A 71 -3.11 43.38 26.26
N THR A 72 -2.67 42.19 25.85
CA THR A 72 -1.55 42.03 24.91
C THR A 72 -2.12 41.61 23.54
N PRO A 73 -1.62 42.12 22.41
CA PRO A 73 -2.17 41.77 21.10
C PRO A 73 -2.09 40.26 20.82
N LEU A 74 -3.22 39.63 20.49
CA LEU A 74 -3.32 38.20 20.19
C LEU A 74 -3.16 37.86 18.70
N THR A 75 -3.19 38.86 17.82
CA THR A 75 -3.24 38.72 16.36
C THR A 75 -2.18 37.75 15.81
N ASN A 76 -0.95 37.76 16.36
CA ASN A 76 0.11 36.86 15.92
C ASN A 76 -0.16 35.39 16.27
N LEU A 77 -0.78 35.13 17.42
CA LEU A 77 -1.16 33.77 17.84
C LEU A 77 -2.38 33.28 17.08
N ASP A 78 -3.34 34.16 16.80
CA ASP A 78 -4.52 33.83 15.99
C ASP A 78 -4.12 33.47 14.56
N ASN A 79 -3.25 34.27 13.93
CA ASN A 79 -2.69 33.97 12.60
C ASN A 79 -1.90 32.66 12.59
N LEU A 80 -1.11 32.39 13.65
CA LEU A 80 -0.36 31.14 13.76
C LEU A 80 -1.29 29.93 13.96
N LEU A 81 -2.38 30.09 14.72
CA LEU A 81 -3.39 29.06 14.92
C LEU A 81 -4.08 28.72 13.60
N GLU A 82 -4.51 29.73 12.84
CA GLU A 82 -5.12 29.53 11.52
C GLU A 82 -4.15 28.87 10.55
N GLY A 83 -2.90 29.32 10.51
CA GLY A 83 -1.86 28.75 9.65
C GLY A 83 -1.57 27.28 9.96
N THR A 84 -1.43 26.94 11.25
CA THR A 84 -1.19 25.54 11.66
C THR A 84 -2.41 24.65 11.43
N TYR A 85 -3.63 25.18 11.57
CA TYR A 85 -4.85 24.46 11.20
C TYR A 85 -4.92 24.16 9.70
N LYS A 86 -4.66 25.15 8.84
CA LYS A 86 -4.62 24.97 7.38
C LYS A 86 -3.58 23.92 6.96
N GLN A 87 -2.41 23.92 7.60
CA GLN A 87 -1.38 22.90 7.35
C GLN A 87 -1.84 21.49 7.74
N ILE A 88 -2.55 21.34 8.86
CA ILE A 88 -3.13 20.05 9.28
C ILE A 88 -4.11 19.54 8.22
N LEU A 89 -4.99 20.40 7.70
CA LEU A 89 -5.94 20.03 6.65
C LEU A 89 -5.19 19.55 5.39
N GLN A 90 -4.22 20.32 4.92
CA GLN A 90 -3.42 19.97 3.74
C GLN A 90 -2.68 18.63 3.89
N ILE A 91 -2.09 18.37 5.07
CA ILE A 91 -1.41 17.10 5.33
C ILE A 91 -2.42 15.95 5.36
N THR A 92 -3.61 16.17 5.94
CA THR A 92 -4.66 15.15 6.00
C THR A 92 -5.17 14.80 4.59
N ASP A 93 -5.36 15.80 3.73
CA ASP A 93 -5.72 15.58 2.33
C ASP A 93 -4.62 14.80 1.59
N ALA A 94 -3.35 15.18 1.79
CA ALA A 94 -2.22 14.46 1.22
C ALA A 94 -2.11 13.01 1.71
N ILE A 95 -2.46 12.73 2.98
CA ILE A 95 -2.54 11.37 3.52
C ILE A 95 -3.64 10.58 2.82
N ASN A 96 -4.83 11.16 2.67
CA ASN A 96 -5.95 10.51 2.00
C ASN A 96 -5.60 10.14 0.56
N ASP A 97 -4.98 11.04 -0.20
CA ASP A 97 -4.55 10.76 -1.56
C ASP A 97 -3.40 9.75 -1.61
N ASN A 98 -2.50 9.76 -0.62
CA ASN A 98 -1.47 8.75 -0.51
C ASN A 98 -2.03 7.36 -0.20
N ILE A 99 -3.10 7.25 0.60
CA ILE A 99 -3.79 5.97 0.89
C ILE A 99 -4.39 5.40 -0.39
N LYS A 100 -5.10 6.20 -1.19
CA LYS A 100 -5.65 5.75 -2.49
C LYS A 100 -4.54 5.23 -3.40
N GLY A 101 -3.44 5.97 -3.51
CA GLY A 101 -2.30 5.51 -4.31
C GLY A 101 -1.63 4.26 -3.73
N LEU A 102 -1.72 4.03 -2.42
CA LEU A 102 -1.18 2.82 -1.78
C LEU A 102 -2.06 1.61 -2.11
N GLU A 103 -3.37 1.79 -2.18
CA GLU A 103 -4.30 0.77 -2.68
C GLU A 103 -4.01 0.40 -4.14
N GLU A 104 -3.74 1.41 -4.97
CA GLU A 104 -3.35 1.21 -6.37
C GLU A 104 -2.03 0.41 -6.46
N ASP A 105 -0.96 0.87 -5.81
CA ASP A 105 0.35 0.20 -5.84
C ASP A 105 0.29 -1.22 -5.23
N SER A 106 -0.46 -1.43 -4.14
CA SER A 106 -0.64 -2.78 -3.55
C SER A 106 -1.38 -3.71 -4.51
N CYS A 107 -2.40 -3.21 -5.23
CA CYS A 107 -3.11 -3.99 -6.22
C CYS A 107 -2.21 -4.36 -7.40
N GLN A 108 -1.43 -3.40 -7.92
CA GLN A 108 -0.49 -3.65 -9.02
C GLN A 108 0.57 -4.67 -8.63
N LEU A 109 1.22 -4.49 -7.48
CA LEU A 109 2.22 -5.44 -6.99
C LEU A 109 1.61 -6.83 -6.77
N SER A 110 0.39 -6.92 -6.23
CA SER A 110 -0.33 -8.20 -6.08
C SER A 110 -0.53 -8.90 -7.43
N CYS A 111 -0.92 -8.15 -8.47
CA CYS A 111 -1.10 -8.67 -9.82
C CYS A 111 0.23 -9.17 -10.41
N VAL A 112 1.30 -8.38 -10.29
CA VAL A 112 2.62 -8.76 -10.83
C VAL A 112 3.18 -9.97 -10.09
N VAL A 113 3.07 -10.05 -8.77
CA VAL A 113 3.50 -11.22 -7.99
C VAL A 113 2.72 -12.46 -8.42
N ARG A 114 1.40 -12.37 -8.60
CA ARG A 114 0.57 -13.48 -9.11
C ARG A 114 1.04 -13.95 -10.47
N LEU A 115 1.26 -13.02 -11.39
CA LEU A 115 1.73 -13.34 -12.73
C LEU A 115 3.08 -14.05 -12.67
N VAL A 116 4.03 -13.54 -11.89
CA VAL A 116 5.35 -14.17 -11.71
C VAL A 116 5.23 -15.59 -11.16
N LEU A 117 4.39 -15.81 -10.14
CA LEU A 117 4.15 -17.14 -9.57
C LEU A 117 3.59 -18.12 -10.60
N GLU A 118 2.61 -17.70 -11.41
CA GLU A 118 2.03 -18.54 -12.46
C GLU A 118 3.04 -18.85 -13.58
N LEU A 119 3.83 -17.85 -14.01
CA LEU A 119 4.87 -18.06 -15.03
C LEU A 119 5.92 -19.05 -14.53
N VAL A 120 6.37 -18.94 -13.28
CA VAL A 120 7.31 -19.90 -12.68
C VAL A 120 6.71 -21.31 -12.62
N ARG A 121 5.45 -21.43 -12.20
CA ARG A 121 4.74 -22.72 -12.14
C ARG A 121 4.69 -23.39 -13.50
N LEU A 122 4.33 -22.63 -14.54
CA LEU A 122 4.22 -23.12 -15.92
C LEU A 122 5.58 -23.46 -16.53
N GLN A 123 6.63 -22.67 -16.27
CA GLN A 123 7.98 -22.92 -16.80
C GLN A 123 8.63 -24.17 -16.21
N THR A 124 8.38 -24.44 -14.92
CA THR A 124 9.04 -25.52 -14.19
C THR A 124 8.18 -26.77 -14.04
N ALA A 125 6.93 -26.74 -14.53
CA ALA A 125 5.91 -27.76 -14.26
C ALA A 125 5.83 -28.09 -12.75
N MET A 126 5.84 -27.04 -11.92
CA MET A 126 6.00 -27.15 -10.48
C MET A 126 4.82 -27.89 -9.82
N PRO A 127 5.08 -28.86 -8.92
CA PRO A 127 4.04 -29.52 -8.16
C PRO A 127 3.42 -28.57 -7.12
N ASP A 128 2.15 -28.79 -6.79
CA ASP A 128 1.34 -27.87 -5.97
C ASP A 128 1.95 -27.53 -4.60
N HIS A 129 2.67 -28.47 -3.96
CA HIS A 129 3.32 -28.23 -2.67
C HIS A 129 4.47 -27.22 -2.76
N GLN A 130 5.25 -27.23 -3.85
CA GLN A 130 6.32 -26.26 -4.07
C GLN A 130 5.75 -24.89 -4.43
N TYR A 131 4.69 -24.87 -5.23
CA TYR A 131 3.97 -23.64 -5.54
C TYR A 131 3.37 -23.02 -4.28
N ALA A 132 2.78 -23.83 -3.39
CA ALA A 132 2.27 -23.37 -2.11
C ALA A 132 3.37 -22.73 -1.25
N LEU A 133 4.55 -23.36 -1.16
CA LEU A 133 5.69 -22.79 -0.44
C LEU A 133 6.17 -21.46 -1.06
N LEU A 134 6.28 -21.41 -2.39
CA LEU A 134 6.71 -20.21 -3.10
C LEU A 134 5.71 -19.07 -2.94
N SER A 135 4.41 -19.34 -3.09
CA SER A 135 3.34 -18.36 -2.91
C SER A 135 3.19 -17.88 -1.46
N ALA A 136 3.60 -18.69 -0.48
CA ALA A 136 3.68 -18.26 0.91
C ALA A 136 4.89 -17.34 1.17
N ALA A 137 6.02 -17.59 0.51
CA ALA A 137 7.22 -16.75 0.62
C ALA A 137 7.07 -15.41 -0.15
N LEU A 138 6.44 -15.45 -1.32
CA LEU A 138 6.13 -14.30 -2.17
C LEU A 138 4.61 -14.12 -2.24
N SER A 139 4.04 -13.58 -1.16
CA SER A 139 2.57 -13.46 -1.05
C SER A 139 1.98 -12.68 -2.23
N PRO A 140 1.02 -13.27 -2.98
CA PRO A 140 0.26 -12.59 -4.03
C PRO A 140 -0.80 -11.62 -3.48
N VAL A 141 -0.90 -11.51 -2.15
CA VAL A 141 -1.76 -10.57 -1.46
C VAL A 141 -0.85 -9.57 -0.76
N VAL A 142 -0.78 -8.37 -1.31
CA VAL A 142 -0.06 -7.24 -0.73
C VAL A 142 -1.04 -6.40 0.07
N HIS A 143 -0.79 -6.27 1.36
CA HIS A 143 -1.60 -5.45 2.25
C HIS A 143 -1.13 -4.00 2.24
N LEU A 144 -2.06 -3.09 2.52
CA LEU A 144 -1.83 -1.63 2.61
C LEU A 144 -0.91 -1.24 3.78
N SER A 145 -0.72 -2.13 4.74
CA SER A 145 0.00 -1.88 6.00
C SER A 145 0.77 -3.09 6.46
#